data_AF-A0A1E4PPZ4-F1
#
_entry.id   AF-A0A1E4PPZ4-F1
#
_cell.length_a   1.000
_cell.length_b   1.000
_cell.length_c   1.000
_cell.angle_alpha   90.00
_cell.angle_beta   90.00
_cell.angle_gamma   90.00
#
_symmetry.space_group_name_H-M   'P 1'
#
loop_
_entity.id
_entity.type
_entity.pdbx_description
1 polymer ?
#
loop_
_entity_poly.entity_id
_entity_poly.type
_entity_poly.pdbx_seq_one_letter_code
_entity_poly.pdbx_strand_id
1 'polypeptide(L)'
;MSHRIRTWSVVVLSTLVLALPSRAAGDAELLKDLTSVIALLGLPCGQVVSAVTLGDNDHVATCQDGHRYRVFVNAEGRVVAQKQ
;
A
#
# COMPACT_ATOMS: atom_id res chain seq x y z
N MET A 1 47.45 50.12 7.41
CA MET A 1 47.47 48.69 7.77
C MET A 1 46.04 48.27 8.06
N SER A 2 45.27 47.85 7.05
CA SER A 2 45.28 46.55 6.37
C SER A 2 44.38 45.52 7.07
N HIS A 3 43.25 45.23 6.45
CA HIS A 3 42.51 43.94 6.34
C HIS A 3 42.49 43.05 7.61
N ARG A 4 41.34 42.53 8.05
CA ARG A 4 40.58 41.53 7.27
C ARG A 4 39.14 41.43 7.78
N ILE A 5 38.23 41.84 6.91
CA ILE A 5 36.88 41.29 6.80
C ILE A 5 37.01 39.77 6.65
N ARG A 6 36.41 39.00 7.57
CA ARG A 6 36.15 37.58 7.37
C ARG A 6 34.70 37.32 7.75
N THR A 7 33.81 37.92 6.96
CA THR A 7 32.41 37.52 6.80
C THR A 7 32.40 36.08 6.31
N TRP A 8 32.22 35.14 7.24
CA TRP A 8 32.04 33.74 6.91
C TRP A 8 30.55 33.50 6.67
N SER A 9 30.19 33.44 5.39
CA SER A 9 28.88 33.07 4.89
C SER A 9 28.49 31.69 5.42
N VAL A 10 27.42 31.62 6.21
CA VAL A 10 26.77 30.35 6.55
C VAL A 10 25.34 30.45 6.04
N VAL A 11 25.18 30.22 4.74
CA VAL A 11 23.86 29.91 4.15
C VAL A 11 23.66 28.41 4.33
N VAL A 12 23.09 28.01 5.46
CA VAL A 12 22.58 26.65 5.65
C VAL A 12 21.16 26.63 5.08
N LEU A 13 21.07 26.33 3.78
CA LEU A 13 19.80 26.03 3.12
C LEU A 13 19.44 24.57 3.44
N SER A 14 18.79 24.35 4.57
CA SER A 14 18.22 23.05 4.93
C SER A 14 16.89 22.87 4.20
N THR A 15 16.93 22.27 3.01
CA THR A 15 15.74 21.70 2.36
C THR A 15 15.30 20.47 3.14
N LEU A 16 14.46 20.66 4.16
CA LEU A 16 13.75 19.57 4.83
C LEU A 16 12.64 19.09 3.89
N VAL A 17 12.99 18.22 2.93
CA VAL A 17 12.00 17.51 2.13
C VAL A 17 11.32 16.51 3.05
N LEU A 18 10.10 16.85 3.44
CA LEU A 18 9.18 15.96 4.15
C LEU A 18 8.95 14.72 3.28
N ALA A 19 9.59 13.61 3.64
CA ALA A 19 9.22 12.29 3.16
C ALA A 19 7.84 11.95 3.74
N LEU A 20 6.77 12.38 3.08
CA LEU A 20 5.43 11.90 3.39
C LEU A 20 5.38 10.40 3.05
N PRO A 21 4.86 9.53 3.94
CA PRO A 21 4.68 8.13 3.61
C PRO A 21 3.64 8.05 2.48
N SER A 22 4.04 7.51 1.34
CA SER A 22 3.18 7.25 0.17
C SER A 22 2.16 6.15 0.48
N ARG A 23 1.18 6.43 1.35
CA ARG A 23 0.12 5.48 1.71
C ARG A 23 -0.69 5.03 0.48
N ALA A 24 -0.92 5.96 -0.46
CA ALA A 24 -1.64 5.69 -1.69
C ALA A 24 -0.97 4.66 -2.62
N ALA A 25 0.36 4.53 -2.61
CA ALA A 25 1.06 3.55 -3.43
C ALA A 25 0.87 2.13 -2.89
N GLY A 26 0.86 1.97 -1.56
CA GLY A 26 0.63 0.68 -0.91
C GLY A 26 -0.79 0.15 -1.12
N ASP A 27 -1.79 1.05 -1.14
CA ASP A 27 -3.17 0.68 -1.40
C ASP A 27 -3.34 0.13 -2.83
N ALA A 28 -2.77 0.80 -3.84
CA ALA A 28 -2.88 0.36 -5.23
C ALA A 28 -2.20 -1.00 -5.49
N GLU A 29 -1.05 -1.24 -4.87
CA GLU A 29 -0.35 -2.53 -4.94
C GLU A 29 -1.17 -3.65 -4.28
N LEU A 30 -1.71 -3.39 -3.08
CA LEU A 30 -2.58 -4.33 -2.37
C LEU A 30 -3.80 -4.73 -3.20
N LEU A 31 -4.49 -3.78 -3.84
CA LEU A 31 -5.65 -4.09 -4.69
C LEU A 31 -5.25 -4.98 -5.88
N LYS A 32 -4.08 -4.74 -6.48
CA LYS A 32 -3.56 -5.56 -7.58
C LYS A 32 -3.24 -6.97 -7.11
N ASP A 33 -2.58 -7.10 -5.96
CA ASP A 33 -2.19 -8.39 -5.40
C ASP A 33 -3.42 -9.22 -5.00
N LEU A 34 -4.41 -8.60 -4.35
CA LEU A 34 -5.67 -9.27 -4.03
C LEU A 34 -6.42 -9.69 -5.31
N THR A 35 -6.41 -8.86 -6.36
CA THR A 35 -6.97 -9.23 -7.67
C THR A 35 -6.28 -10.48 -8.22
N SER A 36 -4.95 -10.52 -8.21
CA SER A 36 -4.18 -11.68 -8.67
C SER A 36 -4.45 -12.93 -7.83
N VAL A 37 -4.51 -12.82 -6.50
CA VAL A 37 -4.81 -13.95 -5.61
C VAL A 37 -6.21 -14.51 -5.88
N ILE A 38 -7.23 -13.66 -5.97
CA ILE A 38 -8.61 -14.09 -6.23
C ILE A 38 -8.72 -14.77 -7.61
N ALA A 39 -8.03 -14.23 -8.63
CA ALA A 39 -7.98 -14.83 -9.95
C ALA A 39 -7.26 -16.19 -9.96
N LEU A 40 -6.14 -16.32 -9.22
CA LEU A 40 -5.41 -17.60 -9.06
C LEU A 40 -6.27 -18.67 -8.37
N LEU A 41 -7.19 -18.27 -7.50
CA LEU A 41 -8.16 -19.15 -6.86
C LEU A 41 -9.39 -19.45 -7.74
N GLY A 42 -9.44 -18.92 -8.96
CA GLY A 42 -10.51 -19.18 -9.94
C GLY A 42 -11.84 -18.47 -9.64
N LEU A 43 -11.82 -17.42 -8.82
CA LEU A 43 -13.03 -16.68 -8.44
C LEU A 43 -13.27 -15.50 -9.39
N PRO A 44 -14.51 -15.28 -9.84
CA PRO A 44 -14.84 -14.15 -10.69
C PRO A 44 -14.85 -12.85 -9.87
N CYS A 45 -14.00 -11.90 -10.25
CA CYS A 45 -13.89 -10.60 -9.60
C CYS A 45 -13.55 -9.49 -10.62
N GLY A 46 -12.82 -9.84 -11.69
CA GLY A 46 -12.27 -8.87 -12.64
C GLY A 46 -11.16 -8.06 -11.98
N GLN A 47 -11.55 -7.04 -11.23
CA GLN A 47 -10.66 -6.14 -10.50
C GLN A 47 -11.21 -5.86 -9.10
N VAL A 48 -10.33 -5.89 -8.09
CA VAL A 48 -10.64 -5.38 -6.75
C VAL A 48 -10.59 -3.86 -6.77
N VAL A 49 -11.69 -3.20 -6.41
CA VAL A 49 -11.84 -1.74 -6.40
C VAL A 49 -11.65 -1.14 -5.00
N SER A 50 -11.80 -1.95 -3.96
CA SER A 50 -11.49 -1.56 -2.58
C SER A 50 -11.16 -2.76 -1.72
N ALA A 51 -10.33 -2.58 -0.70
CA ALA A 51 -10.04 -3.61 0.29
C ALA A 51 -10.14 -3.04 1.71
N VAL A 52 -10.64 -3.85 2.64
CA VAL A 52 -10.64 -3.55 4.07
C VAL A 52 -9.73 -4.56 4.76
N THR A 53 -8.67 -4.09 5.40
CA THR A 53 -7.79 -4.94 6.20
C THR A 53 -8.44 -5.25 7.54
N LEU A 54 -8.63 -6.54 7.83
CA LEU A 54 -9.13 -7.02 9.12
C LEU A 54 -7.99 -7.39 10.08
N GLY A 55 -6.83 -7.75 9.52
CA GLY A 55 -5.62 -8.09 10.25
C GLY A 55 -4.47 -8.43 9.29
N ASP A 56 -3.37 -8.92 9.83
CA ASP A 56 -2.23 -9.35 9.01
C ASP A 56 -2.63 -10.52 8.09
N ASN A 57 -2.45 -10.32 6.78
CA ASN A 57 -2.84 -11.28 5.75
C ASN A 57 -4.34 -11.64 5.78
N ASP A 58 -5.22 -10.77 6.28
CA ASP A 58 -6.68 -10.95 6.29
C ASP A 58 -7.38 -9.68 5.78
N HIS A 59 -7.99 -9.78 4.61
CA HIS A 59 -8.58 -8.66 3.89
C HIS A 59 -9.94 -9.00 3.32
N VAL A 60 -10.88 -8.05 3.36
CA VAL A 60 -12.13 -8.11 2.61
C VAL A 60 -11.98 -7.27 1.35
N ALA A 61 -11.81 -7.94 0.21
CA ALA A 61 -11.79 -7.35 -1.12
C ALA A 61 -13.22 -7.14 -1.63
N THR A 62 -13.49 -5.98 -2.22
CA THR A 62 -14.71 -5.70 -2.98
C THR A 62 -14.33 -5.57 -4.46
N CYS A 63 -14.97 -6.37 -5.28
CA CYS A 63 -14.75 -6.45 -6.72
C CYS A 63 -15.61 -5.44 -7.48
N GLN A 64 -15.21 -5.10 -8.70
CA GLN A 64 -15.96 -4.19 -9.58
C GLN A 64 -17.38 -4.70 -9.89
N ASP A 65 -17.57 -6.01 -9.93
CA ASP A 65 -18.88 -6.67 -10.12
C ASP A 65 -19.77 -6.65 -8.86
N GLY A 66 -19.28 -6.06 -7.76
CA GLY A 66 -19.98 -5.98 -6.48
C GLY A 66 -19.82 -7.21 -5.58
N HIS A 67 -19.13 -8.27 -6.03
CA HIS A 67 -18.80 -9.40 -5.17
C HIS A 67 -17.77 -9.03 -4.11
N ARG A 68 -17.89 -9.68 -2.95
CA ARG A 68 -16.99 -9.47 -1.82
C ARG A 68 -16.35 -10.79 -1.45
N TYR A 69 -15.03 -10.77 -1.26
CA TYR A 69 -14.24 -11.93 -0.87
C TYR A 69 -13.40 -11.61 0.33
N ARG A 70 -13.47 -12.44 1.38
CA ARG A 70 -12.49 -12.42 2.46
C ARG A 70 -11.32 -13.30 2.05
N VAL A 71 -10.16 -12.70 1.89
CA VAL A 71 -8.88 -13.36 1.56
C VAL A 71 -8.07 -13.45 2.84
N PHE A 72 -7.72 -14.66 3.25
CA PHE A 72 -6.96 -14.89 4.48
C PHE A 72 -6.07 -16.13 4.42
N VAL A 73 -5.11 -16.24 5.34
CA VAL A 73 -4.31 -17.46 5.55
C VAL A 73 -5.05 -18.37 6.53
N ASN A 74 -5.37 -19.59 6.11
CA ASN A 74 -6.04 -20.58 6.97
C ASN A 74 -5.08 -21.25 7.98
N ALA A 75 -5.61 -22.13 8.83
CA ALA A 75 -4.82 -22.86 9.82
C ALA A 75 -3.75 -23.80 9.22
N GLU A 76 -3.84 -24.12 7.92
CA GLU A 76 -2.88 -24.95 7.18
C GLU A 76 -1.77 -24.09 6.53
N GLY A 77 -1.78 -22.77 6.74
CA GLY A 77 -0.83 -21.85 6.13
C GLY A 77 -1.11 -21.55 4.65
N ARG A 78 -2.31 -21.86 4.14
CA ARG A 78 -2.69 -21.60 2.75
C ARG A 78 -3.54 -20.35 2.62
N VAL A 79 -3.29 -19.58 1.56
CA VAL A 79 -4.14 -18.45 1.18
C VAL A 79 -5.46 -19.00 0.62
N VAL A 80 -6.56 -18.55 1.19
CA VAL A 80 -7.92 -18.91 0.76
C VAL A 80 -8.76 -17.66 0.60
N ALA A 81 -9.76 -17.73 -0.28
CA ALA A 81 -10.74 -16.66 -0.47
C ALA A 81 -12.15 -17.23 -0.30
N GLN A 82 -12.95 -16.62 0.56
CA GLN A 82 -14.35 -16.99 0.78
C GLN A 82 -15.27 -15.83 0.41
N LYS A 83 -16.31 -16.13 -0.37
CA LYS A 83 -17.35 -15.15 -0.70
C LYS A 83 -18.11 -14.74 0.57
N GLN A 84 -18.41 -13.45 0.70
CA GLN A 84 -19.27 -12.89 1.75
C GLN A 84 -20.70 -12.71 1.24
#